data_AF-A0A7X7VYB5-F1
#
_entry.id   AF-A0A7X7VYB5-F1
#
_cell.length_a   1.000
_cell.length_b   1.000
_cell.length_c   1.000
_cell.angle_alpha   90.00
_cell.angle_beta   90.00
_cell.angle_gamma   90.00
#
_symmetry.space_group_name_H-M   'P 1'
#
loop_
_entity.id
_entity.type
_entity.pdbx_description
1 polymer ?
#
loop_
_entity_poly.entity_id
_entity_poly.type
_entity_poly.pdbx_seq_one_letter_code
_entity_poly.pdbx_strand_id
1 'polypeptide(L)'
;MSTNTSIGNTGIYDARELGSGRMLILGLQHMFAMFGATVLVPALTGLSVSATLLFAGLGTLLFHLLSKGKVPAFLGSSFAFLAGYWTIAPNGDKKLLPYACLGVAAAGLLYLVLALLFKLFDAKKVMRFFPPIVTG
;
A
#
# COMPACT_ATOMS: atom_id res chain seq x y z
N MET A 1 2.69 22.78 26.33
CA MET A 1 2.93 21.92 27.50
C MET A 1 3.73 20.72 27.01
N SER A 2 5.05 20.72 27.22
CA SER A 2 5.94 19.65 26.77
C SER A 2 5.81 18.49 27.76
N THR A 3 5.05 17.46 27.41
CA THR A 3 4.96 16.22 28.19
C THR A 3 6.26 15.45 28.01
N ASN A 4 7.12 15.47 29.03
CA ASN A 4 8.24 14.55 29.16
C ASN A 4 7.68 13.15 29.38
N THR A 5 7.33 12.44 28.30
CA THR A 5 6.92 11.04 28.35
C THR A 5 8.14 10.21 28.77
N SER A 6 8.12 9.63 29.97
CA SER A 6 9.20 8.75 30.42
C SER A 6 9.15 7.44 29.63
N ILE A 7 10.18 7.23 28.81
CA ILE A 7 10.27 6.09 27.91
C ILE A 7 10.46 4.83 28.76
N GLY A 8 9.46 3.94 28.79
CA GLY A 8 9.54 2.64 29.46
C GLY A 8 8.44 2.30 30.48
N ASN A 9 7.56 3.24 30.86
CA ASN A 9 6.52 2.98 31.88
C ASN A 9 5.10 2.76 31.30
N THR A 10 4.87 3.09 30.03
CA THR A 10 3.61 2.88 29.29
C THR A 10 3.88 2.53 27.82
N GLY A 11 2.96 1.82 27.16
CA GLY A 11 3.08 1.49 25.74
C GLY A 11 2.98 2.75 24.87
N ILE A 12 3.92 2.92 23.94
CA ILE A 12 3.95 4.07 23.04
C ILE A 12 3.13 3.75 21.79
N TYR A 13 1.99 4.41 21.63
CA TYR A 13 1.07 4.21 20.50
C TYR A 13 1.27 5.24 19.38
N ASP A 14 1.85 6.40 19.68
CA ASP A 14 2.20 7.44 18.70
C ASP A 14 3.72 7.62 18.63
N ALA A 15 4.31 7.34 17.47
CA ALA A 15 5.74 7.48 17.23
C ALA A 15 6.24 8.93 17.30
N ARG A 16 5.34 9.93 17.25
CA ARG A 16 5.68 11.35 17.40
C ARG A 16 6.22 11.70 18.79
N GLU A 17 5.83 10.93 19.80
CA GLU A 17 6.26 11.14 21.19
C GLU A 17 7.74 10.80 21.41
N LEU A 18 8.36 10.05 20.48
CA LEU A 18 9.76 9.61 20.56
C LEU A 18 10.78 10.67 20.12
N GLY A 19 10.31 11.82 19.62
CA GLY A 19 11.14 12.90 19.08
C GLY A 19 11.62 12.66 17.63
N SER A 20 11.97 13.75 16.94
CA SER A 20 12.23 13.77 15.49
C SER A 20 13.34 12.82 15.04
N GLY A 21 14.40 12.66 15.84
CA GLY A 21 15.53 11.78 15.49
C GLY A 21 15.14 10.30 15.46
N ARG A 22 14.41 9.82 16.47
CA ARG A 22 13.93 8.43 16.52
C ARG A 22 12.83 8.18 15.49
N MET A 23 11.96 9.16 15.28
CA MET A 23 10.92 9.09 14.25
C MET A 23 11.51 8.93 12.84
N LEU A 24 12.64 9.61 12.55
CA LEU A 24 13.34 9.46 11.28
C LEU A 24 13.94 8.05 11.13
N ILE A 25 14.58 7.51 12.17
CA ILE A 25 15.14 6.15 12.16
C ILE A 25 14.03 5.10 11.95
N LEU A 26 12.90 5.23 12.66
CA LEU A 26 11.75 4.33 12.48
C LEU A 26 11.15 4.43 11.08
N GLY A 27 11.07 5.64 10.52
CA GLY A 27 10.65 5.84 9.14
C GLY A 27 11.58 5.15 8.14
N LEU A 28 12.90 5.26 8.35
CA LEU A 28 13.89 4.58 7.53
C LEU A 28 13.78 3.05 7.65
N GLN A 29 13.60 2.53 8.86
CA GLN A 29 13.35 1.11 9.09
C GLN A 29 12.10 0.63 8.36
N HIS A 30 11.01 1.40 8.43
CA HIS A 30 9.76 1.07 7.75
C HIS A 30 9.92 1.08 6.22
N MET A 31 10.66 2.07 5.69
CA MET A 31 10.97 2.14 4.26
C MET A 31 11.69 0.87 3.78
N PHE A 32 12.73 0.43 4.49
CA PHE A 32 13.46 -0.79 4.12
C PHE A 32 12.62 -2.06 4.28
N ALA A 33 11.74 -2.11 5.29
CA ALA A 33 10.82 -3.23 5.47
C ALA A 33 9.86 -3.39 4.28
N MET A 34 9.34 -2.28 3.74
CA MET A 34 8.41 -2.30 2.61
C MET A 34 9.10 -2.35 1.23
N PHE A 35 10.39 -1.98 1.18
CA PHE A 35 11.17 -1.91 -0.06
C PHE A 35 11.24 -3.27 -0.78
N GLY A 36 11.53 -4.35 -0.04
CA GLY A 36 11.72 -5.68 -0.64
C GLY A 36 10.50 -6.14 -1.45
N ALA A 37 9.31 -6.05 -0.86
CA ALA A 37 8.05 -6.38 -1.52
C ALA A 37 7.75 -5.46 -2.72
N THR A 38 8.02 -4.16 -2.56
CA THR A 38 7.72 -3.15 -3.58
C THR A 38 8.59 -3.28 -4.82
N VAL A 39 9.86 -3.67 -4.66
CA VAL A 39 10.81 -3.90 -5.77
C VAL A 39 10.67 -5.28 -6.39
N LEU A 40 10.25 -6.29 -5.63
CA LEU A 40 10.19 -7.67 -6.12
C LEU A 40 9.18 -7.84 -7.26
N VAL A 41 7.97 -7.32 -7.12
CA VAL A 41 6.92 -7.44 -8.17
C VAL A 41 7.34 -6.82 -9.51
N PRO A 42 7.79 -5.55 -9.59
CA PRO A 42 8.24 -4.99 -10.86
C PRO A 42 9.46 -5.72 -11.43
N ALA A 43 10.38 -6.20 -10.58
CA ALA A 43 11.52 -7.00 -11.02
C ALA A 43 11.10 -8.33 -11.65
N LEU A 44 10.10 -9.02 -11.09
CA LEU A 44 9.57 -10.29 -11.62
C LEU A 44 8.69 -10.14 -12.87
N THR A 45 8.09 -8.97 -13.06
CA THR A 45 7.17 -8.70 -14.18
C THR A 45 7.85 -7.96 -15.33
N GLY A 46 9.07 -7.43 -15.15
CA GLY A 46 9.78 -6.64 -16.15
C GLY A 46 9.37 -5.17 -16.19
N LEU A 47 8.63 -4.69 -15.18
CA LEU A 47 8.30 -3.28 -15.00
C LEU A 47 9.50 -2.48 -14.47
N SER A 48 9.47 -1.16 -14.69
CA SER A 48 10.47 -0.26 -14.11
C SER A 48 10.32 -0.18 -12.58
N VAL A 49 11.34 -0.65 -11.87
CA VAL A 49 11.44 -0.56 -10.41
C VAL A 49 11.40 0.90 -9.96
N SER A 50 12.15 1.79 -10.62
CA SER A 50 12.22 3.21 -10.26
C SER A 50 10.87 3.91 -10.42
N ALA A 51 10.14 3.62 -11.50
CA ALA A 51 8.79 4.16 -11.68
C ALA A 51 7.83 3.63 -10.60
N THR A 52 7.92 2.33 -10.29
CA THR A 52 7.09 1.70 -9.26
C THR A 52 7.33 2.32 -7.89
N LEU A 53 8.60 2.53 -7.49
CA LEU A 53 8.95 3.19 -6.23
C LEU A 53 8.47 4.65 -6.19
N LEU A 54 8.61 5.38 -7.30
CA LEU A 54 8.13 6.75 -7.40
C LEU A 54 6.62 6.83 -7.20
N PHE A 55 5.85 6.02 -7.92
CA PHE A 55 4.39 6.01 -7.82
C PHE A 55 3.88 5.40 -6.50
N ALA A 56 4.59 4.45 -5.91
CA ALA A 56 4.30 3.95 -4.56
C ALA A 56 4.44 5.07 -3.51
N GLY A 57 5.53 5.85 -3.59
CA GLY A 57 5.74 7.01 -2.72
C GLY A 57 4.69 8.11 -2.92
N LEU A 58 4.46 8.52 -4.17
CA LEU A 58 3.45 9.53 -4.50
C LEU A 58 2.03 9.07 -4.14
N GLY A 59 1.70 7.80 -4.39
CA GLY A 59 0.42 7.21 -4.02
C GLY A 59 0.23 7.17 -2.51
N THR A 60 1.28 6.86 -1.76
CA THR A 60 1.27 6.91 -0.29
C THR A 60 1.04 8.32 0.23
N LEU A 61 1.69 9.33 -0.36
CA LEU A 61 1.45 10.73 0.00
C LEU A 61 0.03 11.17 -0.32
N LEU A 62 -0.48 10.81 -1.50
CA LEU A 62 -1.86 11.10 -1.90
C LEU A 62 -2.87 10.42 -0.96
N PHE A 63 -2.63 9.18 -0.57
CA PHE A 63 -3.48 8.46 0.40
C PHE A 63 -3.49 9.15 1.77
N HIS A 64 -2.35 9.60 2.27
CA HIS A 64 -2.29 10.35 3.53
C HIS A 64 -3.01 11.71 3.42
N LEU A 65 -2.94 12.37 2.26
CA LEU A 65 -3.68 13.61 2.01
C LEU A 65 -5.20 13.37 2.03
N LEU A 66 -5.67 12.33 1.34
CA LEU A 66 -7.10 11.97 1.28
C LEU A 66 -7.63 11.49 2.63
N SER A 67 -6.84 10.73 3.39
CA SER A 67 -7.19 10.25 4.74
C SER A 67 -6.98 11.27 5.85
N LYS A 68 -6.52 12.48 5.52
CA LYS A 68 -6.21 13.58 6.47
C LYS A 68 -5.18 13.16 7.53
N GLY A 69 -4.25 12.29 7.17
CA GLY A 69 -3.21 11.78 8.06
C GLY A 69 -3.71 10.92 9.22
N LYS A 70 -4.95 10.41 9.16
CA LYS A 70 -5.54 9.58 10.22
C LYS A 70 -5.13 8.12 10.14
N VAL A 71 -4.81 7.62 8.95
CA VAL A 71 -4.49 6.21 8.71
C VAL A 71 -3.02 6.10 8.30
N PRO A 72 -2.15 5.49 9.12
CA PRO A 72 -0.76 5.25 8.77
C PRO A 72 -0.68 4.01 7.85
N ALA A 73 -0.67 4.22 6.53
CA ALA A 73 -0.55 3.12 5.58
C ALA A 73 0.43 3.43 4.45
N PHE A 74 1.19 2.42 4.03
CA PHE A 74 2.11 2.48 2.91
C PHE A 74 1.53 1.71 1.71
N LEU A 75 1.53 2.31 0.53
CA LEU A 75 1.09 1.65 -0.70
C LEU A 75 2.28 0.98 -1.39
N GLY A 76 2.37 -0.34 -1.23
CA GLY A 76 3.37 -1.18 -1.89
C GLY A 76 2.83 -1.93 -3.12
N SER A 77 3.71 -2.73 -3.74
CA SER A 77 3.33 -3.59 -4.86
C SER A 77 2.47 -4.78 -4.40
N SER A 78 1.39 -5.06 -5.12
CA SER A 78 0.48 -6.17 -4.81
C SER A 78 0.86 -7.44 -5.57
N PHE A 79 1.15 -8.50 -4.81
CA PHE A 79 1.51 -9.82 -5.34
C PHE A 79 0.33 -10.52 -6.02
N ALA A 80 -0.91 -10.09 -5.72
CA ALA A 80 -2.11 -10.61 -6.36
C ALA A 80 -2.12 -10.39 -7.89
N PHE A 81 -1.38 -9.40 -8.39
CA PHE A 81 -1.29 -9.13 -9.82
C PHE A 81 -0.25 -9.98 -10.56
N LEU A 82 0.64 -10.71 -9.86
CA LEU A 82 1.69 -11.51 -10.52
C LEU A 82 1.12 -12.52 -11.52
N ALA A 83 0.06 -13.25 -11.11
CA ALA A 83 -0.62 -14.20 -11.97
C ALA A 83 -1.17 -13.54 -13.23
N GLY A 84 -1.79 -12.35 -13.11
CA GLY A 84 -2.30 -11.59 -14.24
C GLY A 84 -1.21 -11.08 -15.19
N TYR A 85 -0.08 -10.64 -14.65
CA TYR A 85 1.07 -10.24 -15.47
C TYR A 85 1.66 -11.44 -16.22
N TRP A 86 1.80 -12.61 -15.58
CA TRP A 86 2.34 -13.80 -16.24
C TRP A 86 1.39 -14.40 -17.29
N THR A 87 0.08 -14.28 -17.12
CA THR A 87 -0.88 -14.74 -18.13
C THR A 87 -0.91 -13.87 -19.38
N ILE A 88 -0.78 -12.54 -19.22
CA ILE A 88 -0.85 -11.59 -20.34
C ILE A 88 0.51 -11.38 -21.00
N ALA A 89 1.58 -11.30 -20.21
CA ALA A 89 2.95 -11.07 -20.66
C ALA A 89 3.87 -12.17 -20.12
N PRO A 90 3.74 -13.41 -20.61
CA PRO A 90 4.65 -14.49 -20.23
C PRO A 90 6.09 -14.08 -20.52
N ASN A 91 6.99 -14.31 -19.56
CA ASN A 91 8.41 -13.92 -19.61
C ASN A 91 8.69 -12.40 -19.65
N GLY A 92 7.74 -11.55 -19.27
CA GLY A 92 7.98 -10.10 -19.14
C GLY A 92 8.08 -9.36 -20.49
N ASP A 93 7.36 -9.85 -21.49
CA ASP A 93 7.43 -9.32 -22.84
C ASP A 93 6.92 -7.87 -22.92
N LYS A 94 7.83 -6.92 -23.21
CA LYS A 94 7.58 -5.47 -23.07
C LYS A 94 6.47 -4.94 -23.96
N LYS A 95 6.16 -5.63 -25.05
CA LYS A 95 5.05 -5.27 -25.96
C LYS A 95 3.68 -5.59 -25.35
N LEU A 96 3.62 -6.59 -24.48
CA LEU A 96 2.38 -7.08 -23.87
C LEU A 96 2.14 -6.47 -22.48
N LEU A 97 3.18 -5.97 -21.82
CA LEU A 97 3.07 -5.28 -20.52
C LEU A 97 2.03 -4.16 -20.46
N PRO A 98 1.87 -3.28 -21.48
CA PRO A 98 0.84 -2.25 -21.43
C PRO A 98 -0.57 -2.80 -21.29
N TYR A 99 -0.88 -3.97 -21.86
CA TYR A 99 -2.20 -4.60 -21.72
C TYR A 99 -2.44 -5.08 -20.30
N ALA A 100 -1.42 -5.64 -19.64
CA ALA A 100 -1.49 -6.00 -18.23
C ALA A 100 -1.66 -4.75 -17.33
N CYS A 101 -0.96 -3.66 -17.64
CA CYS A 101 -1.12 -2.37 -16.96
C CYS A 101 -2.54 -1.80 -17.10
N LEU A 102 -3.18 -1.96 -18.27
CA LEU A 102 -4.59 -1.57 -18.44
C LEU A 102 -5.51 -2.40 -17.54
N GLY A 103 -5.25 -3.70 -17.38
CA GLY A 103 -5.97 -4.55 -16.44
C GLY A 103 -5.84 -4.06 -14.99
N VAL A 104 -4.63 -3.65 -14.59
CA VAL A 104 -4.37 -3.07 -13.26
C VAL A 104 -5.09 -1.73 -13.09
N ALA A 105 -5.10 -0.88 -14.12
CA ALA A 105 -5.85 0.38 -14.10
C ALA A 105 -7.37 0.15 -13.95
N ALA A 106 -7.92 -0.85 -14.64
CA ALA A 106 -9.32 -1.26 -14.50
C ALA A 106 -9.63 -1.80 -13.10
N ALA A 107 -8.72 -2.57 -12.49
CA ALA A 107 -8.85 -2.99 -11.10
C ALA A 107 -8.84 -1.79 -10.13
N GLY A 108 -8.04 -0.76 -10.41
CA GLY A 108 -8.07 0.52 -9.67
C GLY A 108 -9.43 1.20 -9.71
N LEU A 109 -10.10 1.22 -10.87
CA LEU A 109 -11.47 1.73 -10.99
C LEU A 109 -12.47 0.90 -10.18
N LEU A 110 -12.32 -0.42 -10.17
CA LEU A 110 -13.14 -1.31 -9.33
C LEU A 110 -13.00 -0.98 -7.84
N TYR A 111 -11.81 -0.60 -7.35
CA TYR A 111 -11.66 -0.13 -5.97
C TYR A 111 -12.44 1.15 -5.68
N LEU A 112 -12.57 2.06 -6.66
CA LEU A 112 -13.40 3.26 -6.50
C LEU A 112 -14.89 2.90 -6.42
N VAL A 113 -15.34 1.95 -7.24
CA VAL A 113 -16.71 1.43 -7.18
C VAL A 113 -16.97 0.79 -5.81
N LEU A 114 -16.04 -0.02 -5.32
CA LEU A 114 -16.17 -0.65 -4.01
C LEU A 114 -16.18 0.40 -2.89
N ALA A 115 -15.34 1.42 -2.95
CA ALA A 115 -15.34 2.53 -1.99
C ALA A 115 -16.68 3.28 -1.99
N LEU A 116 -17.31 3.44 -3.15
CA LEU A 116 -18.64 4.03 -3.28
C LEU A 116 -19.72 3.13 -2.67
N LEU A 117 -19.64 1.82 -2.87
CA LEU A 117 -20.55 0.85 -2.23
C LEU A 117 -20.43 0.90 -0.71
N PHE A 118 -19.20 0.98 -0.17
CA PHE A 118 -18.98 1.17 1.27
C PHE A 118 -19.65 2.46 1.79
N LYS A 119 -19.63 3.53 1.01
CA LYS A 119 -20.28 4.81 1.36
C LYS A 119 -21.81 4.71 1.34
N LEU A 120 -22.40 3.90 0.45
CA LEU A 120 -23.85 3.76 0.30
C LEU A 120 -24.48 2.73 1.24
N PHE A 121 -23.83 1.58 1.44
CA PHE A 121 -24.44 0.38 2.04
C PHE A 121 -23.93 0.04 3.44
N ASP A 122 -23.06 0.86 4.02
CA ASP A 122 -22.38 0.62 5.31
C ASP A 122 -21.36 -0.52 5.25
N ALA A 123 -20.25 -0.37 5.97
CA ALA A 123 -19.14 -1.32 5.94
C ALA A 123 -19.54 -2.73 6.42
N LYS A 124 -20.47 -2.85 7.37
CA LYS A 124 -20.87 -4.15 7.90
C LYS A 124 -21.54 -5.05 6.86
N LYS A 125 -22.28 -4.48 5.91
CA LYS A 125 -22.96 -5.27 4.86
C LYS A 125 -21.99 -5.76 3.81
N VAL A 126 -21.00 -4.94 3.43
CA VAL A 126 -19.99 -5.32 2.45
C VAL A 126 -19.02 -6.35 3.04
N MET A 127 -18.61 -6.18 4.29
CA MET A 127 -17.72 -7.13 4.99
C MET A 127 -18.34 -8.52 5.17
N ARG A 128 -19.68 -8.67 5.04
CA ARG A 128 -20.33 -9.98 5.07
C ARG A 128 -19.93 -10.88 3.88
N PHE A 129 -19.55 -10.29 2.74
CA PHE A 129 -19.05 -11.03 1.58
C PHE A 129 -17.59 -11.49 1.75
N PHE A 130 -16.87 -10.90 2.70
CA PHE A 130 -15.46 -11.19 2.98
C PHE A 130 -15.30 -11.61 4.45
N PRO A 131 -15.85 -12.78 4.85
CA PRO A 131 -15.71 -13.26 6.21
C PRO A 131 -14.24 -13.61 6.51
N PRO A 132 -13.80 -13.54 7.80
CA PRO A 132 -12.41 -13.79 8.18
C PRO A 132 -11.84 -15.13 7.72
N ILE A 133 -12.69 -16.15 7.55
CA ILE A 133 -12.31 -17.48 7.06
C ILE A 133 -11.86 -17.47 5.58
N VAL A 134 -12.21 -16.43 4.81
CA VAL A 134 -11.84 -16.28 3.39
C VAL A 134 -10.71 -15.27 3.20
N THR A 135 -10.62 -14.25 4.06
CA THR A 135 -9.61 -13.18 3.95
C THR A 135 -8.31 -13.45 4.70
N GLY A 136 -8.25 -14.56 5.45
CA GLY A 136 -7.11 -14.93 6.29
C GLY A 136 -5.83 -15.19 5.52
#